data_AF-A0A538RGF5-F1
#
_entry.id   AF-A0A538RGF5-F1
#
_cell.length_a   1.000
_cell.length_b   1.000
_cell.length_c   1.000
_cell.angle_alpha   90.00
_cell.angle_beta   90.00
_cell.angle_gamma   90.00
#
_symmetry.space_group_name_H-M   'P 1'
#
loop_
_entity.id
_entity.type
_entity.pdbx_description
1 polymer ?
#
loop_
_entity_poly.entity_id
_entity_poly.type
_entity_poly.pdbx_seq_one_letter_code
_entity_poly.pdbx_strand_id
1 'polypeptide(L)'
;MSFIGKGRKMLVYHGYSDPALPPFRTVKYYEDLADITPGHLQRLQDSVRLFMVPGMQHCGGGPGPNVFDTLTPLEQWVEHGQAPESIPAIHFVNNDPAQGIDRTMPLCKFPEQAEYRGRGDVNEAANWSCTHNRRLLQVGPNGVDAGLGGSGHDDD
;
A
#
# COMPACT_ATOMS: atom_id res chain seq x y z
N MET A 1 -5.64 -25.56 -10.45
CA MET A 1 -5.82 -24.12 -10.76
C MET A 1 -5.44 -23.28 -9.55
N SER A 2 -4.53 -22.33 -9.72
CA SER A 2 -4.06 -21.42 -8.65
C SER A 2 -5.13 -20.41 -8.23
N PHE A 3 -4.91 -19.68 -7.13
CA PHE A 3 -5.81 -18.61 -6.65
C PHE A 3 -6.01 -17.52 -7.71
N ILE A 4 -4.91 -16.98 -8.25
CA ILE A 4 -4.89 -15.96 -9.32
C ILE A 4 -5.53 -16.52 -10.60
N GLY A 5 -5.25 -17.79 -10.94
CA GLY A 5 -5.85 -18.44 -12.11
C GLY A 5 -7.37 -18.61 -12.03
N LYS A 6 -7.95 -18.54 -10.83
CA LYS A 6 -9.41 -18.53 -10.60
C LYS A 6 -10.00 -17.12 -10.53
N GLY A 7 -9.20 -16.08 -10.75
CA GLY A 7 -9.64 -14.67 -10.69
C GLY A 7 -10.02 -14.19 -9.29
N ARG A 8 -9.61 -14.90 -8.23
CA ARG A 8 -9.91 -14.55 -6.84
C ARG A 8 -9.19 -13.27 -6.41
N LYS A 9 -9.78 -12.51 -5.49
CA LYS A 9 -9.28 -11.19 -5.07
C LYS A 9 -8.70 -11.24 -3.66
N MET A 10 -7.60 -10.52 -3.46
CA MET A 10 -6.94 -10.34 -2.17
C MET A 10 -6.46 -8.89 -2.04
N LEU A 11 -6.81 -8.27 -0.92
CA LEU A 11 -6.29 -6.98 -0.50
C LEU A 11 -5.33 -7.21 0.67
N VAL A 12 -4.11 -6.72 0.54
CA VAL A 12 -3.08 -6.81 1.58
C VAL A 12 -2.73 -5.40 2.02
N TYR A 13 -2.56 -5.17 3.32
CA TYR A 13 -2.01 -3.92 3.84
C TYR A 13 -0.94 -4.21 4.88
N HIS A 14 -0.01 -3.26 5.07
CA HIS A 14 1.00 -3.34 6.13
C HIS A 14 1.44 -1.92 6.52
N GLY A 15 1.58 -1.67 7.82
CA GLY A 15 2.13 -0.41 8.34
C GLY A 15 3.64 -0.31 8.12
N TYR A 16 4.12 0.78 7.52
CA TYR A 16 5.56 1.01 7.35
C TYR A 16 6.32 1.19 8.67
N SER A 17 5.61 1.49 9.76
CA SER A 17 6.19 1.70 11.08
C SER A 17 5.84 0.55 12.04
N ASP A 18 5.48 -0.62 11.51
CA ASP A 18 5.23 -1.82 12.32
C ASP A 18 6.53 -2.26 13.04
N PRO A 19 6.59 -2.23 14.38
CA PRO A 19 7.76 -2.65 15.14
C PRO A 19 7.81 -4.16 15.38
N ALA A 20 6.70 -4.88 15.19
CA ALA A 20 6.56 -6.30 15.48
C ALA A 20 6.87 -7.16 14.26
N LEU A 21 6.44 -6.73 13.07
CA LEU A 21 6.65 -7.43 11.81
C LEU A 21 7.35 -6.52 10.80
N PRO A 22 8.49 -6.93 10.21
CA PRO A 22 9.20 -6.08 9.25
C PRO A 22 8.35 -5.84 7.98
N PRO A 23 7.95 -4.59 7.67
CA PRO A 23 7.09 -4.30 6.51
C PRO A 23 7.75 -4.67 5.18
N PHE A 24 9.08 -4.58 5.10
CA PHE A 24 9.87 -4.97 3.93
C PHE A 24 9.74 -6.45 3.58
N ARG A 25 9.35 -7.32 4.51
CA ARG A 25 9.08 -8.73 4.22
C ARG A 25 7.79 -8.91 3.42
N THR A 26 6.77 -8.08 3.68
CA THR A 26 5.53 -8.07 2.88
C THR A 26 5.78 -7.49 1.50
N VAL A 27 6.61 -6.44 1.39
CA VAL A 27 7.03 -5.90 0.08
C VAL A 27 7.75 -6.98 -0.72
N LYS A 28 8.77 -7.63 -0.13
CA LYS A 28 9.50 -8.71 -0.80
C LYS A 28 8.58 -9.85 -1.23
N TYR A 29 7.67 -10.29 -0.35
CA TYR A 29 6.71 -11.33 -0.70
C TYR A 29 5.83 -10.95 -1.89
N TYR A 30 5.39 -9.69 -1.97
CA TYR A 30 4.57 -9.20 -3.07
C TYR A 30 5.35 -9.09 -4.38
N GLU A 31 6.62 -8.69 -4.33
CA GLU A 31 7.54 -8.70 -5.48
C GLU A 31 7.82 -10.14 -5.96
N ASP A 32 8.18 -11.04 -5.05
CA ASP A 32 8.39 -12.47 -5.38
C ASP A 32 7.12 -13.10 -5.99
N LEU A 33 5.94 -12.73 -5.48
CA LEU A 33 4.66 -13.18 -6.03
C LEU A 33 4.41 -12.61 -7.43
N ALA A 34 4.82 -11.38 -7.70
CA ALA A 34 4.74 -10.79 -9.03
C ALA A 34 5.66 -11.53 -10.00
N ASP A 35 6.89 -11.86 -9.59
CA ASP A 35 7.87 -12.55 -10.43
C ASP A 35 7.41 -13.93 -10.89
N ILE A 36 6.73 -14.68 -10.01
CA ILE A 36 6.22 -16.01 -10.35
C ILE A 36 4.84 -15.98 -11.02
N THR A 37 4.19 -14.81 -11.13
CA THR A 37 2.87 -14.68 -11.77
C THR A 37 3.07 -14.45 -13.28
N PRO A 38 2.48 -15.28 -14.17
CA PRO A 38 2.52 -15.01 -15.61
C PRO A 38 1.91 -13.64 -15.94
N GLY A 39 2.64 -12.77 -16.63
CA GLY A 39 2.21 -11.36 -16.82
C GLY A 39 2.60 -10.42 -15.66
N HIS A 40 3.43 -10.90 -14.74
CA HIS A 40 4.12 -10.16 -13.70
C HIS A 40 3.19 -9.31 -12.82
N LEU A 41 3.67 -8.14 -12.39
CA LEU A 41 2.97 -7.21 -11.50
C LEU A 41 1.59 -6.82 -12.03
N GLN A 42 1.45 -6.60 -13.35
CA GLN A 42 0.17 -6.18 -13.92
C GLN A 42 -0.89 -7.27 -13.75
N ARG A 43 -0.55 -8.53 -14.07
CA ARG A 43 -1.46 -9.66 -13.87
C ARG A 43 -1.70 -9.93 -12.39
N LEU A 44 -0.69 -9.75 -11.55
CA LEU A 44 -0.85 -9.86 -10.10
C LEU A 44 -1.88 -8.84 -9.60
N GLN A 45 -1.77 -7.57 -10.00
CA GLN A 45 -2.66 -6.48 -9.57
C GLN A 45 -4.13 -6.64 -10.01
N ASP A 46 -4.43 -7.53 -10.97
CA ASP A 46 -5.80 -7.94 -11.30
C ASP A 46 -6.44 -8.81 -10.21
N SER A 47 -5.64 -9.39 -9.31
CA SER A 47 -6.08 -10.35 -8.27
C SER A 47 -5.59 -10.03 -6.86
N VAL A 48 -4.41 -9.42 -6.71
CA VAL A 48 -3.80 -9.13 -5.41
C VAL A 48 -3.28 -7.69 -5.44
N ARG A 49 -3.75 -6.85 -4.53
CA ARG A 49 -3.26 -5.47 -4.38
C ARG A 49 -2.71 -5.26 -2.97
N LEU A 50 -1.50 -4.68 -2.90
CA LEU A 50 -0.83 -4.32 -1.66
C LEU A 50 -0.97 -2.81 -1.42
N PHE A 51 -1.31 -2.41 -0.19
CA PHE A 51 -1.38 -1.03 0.27
C PHE A 51 -0.46 -0.84 1.47
N MET A 52 0.66 -0.16 1.26
CA MET A 52 1.57 0.15 2.37
C MET A 52 1.12 1.45 3.05
N VAL A 53 1.09 1.47 4.39
CA VAL A 53 0.50 2.55 5.18
C VAL A 53 1.60 3.33 5.92
N PRO A 54 2.01 4.53 5.45
CA PRO A 54 3.04 5.33 6.09
C PRO A 54 2.66 5.74 7.51
N GLY A 55 3.56 5.55 8.47
CA GLY A 55 3.36 5.96 9.87
C GLY A 55 2.42 5.05 10.68
N MET A 56 1.75 4.07 10.07
CA MET A 56 0.97 3.10 10.82
C MET A 56 1.90 2.06 11.47
N GLN A 57 1.59 1.72 12.72
CA GLN A 57 2.28 0.67 13.47
C GLN A 57 1.63 -0.71 13.22
N HIS A 58 1.72 -1.62 14.19
CA HIS A 58 1.17 -2.97 14.07
C HIS A 58 -0.36 -2.92 14.00
N CYS A 59 -0.90 -3.26 12.84
CA CYS A 59 -2.33 -3.26 12.49
C CYS A 59 -3.07 -1.91 12.55
N GLY A 60 -2.62 -0.95 13.36
CA GLY A 60 -3.23 0.37 13.56
C GLY A 60 -2.36 1.27 14.43
N GLY A 61 -2.88 2.46 14.77
CA GLY A 61 -2.15 3.47 15.55
C GLY A 61 -0.93 4.04 14.82
N GLY A 62 -0.10 4.78 15.57
CA GLY A 62 1.04 5.52 15.03
C GLY A 62 0.66 6.91 14.49
N PRO A 63 1.64 7.70 14.01
CA PRO A 63 1.41 9.09 13.56
C PRO A 63 0.80 9.22 12.15
N GLY A 64 0.52 8.10 11.48
CA GLY A 64 0.01 8.08 10.12
C GLY A 64 -1.50 7.82 10.02
N PRO A 65 -2.11 8.02 8.83
CA PRO A 65 -3.51 7.73 8.55
C PRO A 65 -3.78 6.21 8.64
N ASN A 66 -4.14 5.74 9.84
CA ASN A 66 -4.21 4.33 10.20
C ASN A 66 -5.65 3.78 10.29
N VAL A 67 -6.65 4.60 10.00
CA VAL A 67 -8.06 4.18 9.97
C VAL A 67 -8.57 4.22 8.53
N PHE A 68 -9.03 3.08 8.03
CA PHE A 68 -9.52 2.91 6.66
C PHE A 68 -10.40 1.66 6.55
N ASP A 69 -11.26 1.63 5.53
CA ASP A 69 -12.13 0.50 5.23
C ASP A 69 -11.52 -0.36 4.11
N THR A 70 -11.27 -1.64 4.40
CA THR A 70 -10.78 -2.62 3.43
C THR A 70 -11.87 -3.54 2.89
N LEU A 71 -13.02 -3.62 3.57
CA LEU A 71 -14.08 -4.55 3.21
C LEU A 71 -14.88 -4.02 2.02
N THR A 72 -15.34 -2.77 2.08
CA THR A 72 -16.08 -2.15 0.97
C THR A 72 -15.34 -2.22 -0.36
N PRO A 73 -14.05 -1.81 -0.48
CA PRO A 73 -13.34 -1.92 -1.75
C PRO A 73 -13.10 -3.38 -2.18
N LEU A 74 -12.98 -4.33 -1.25
CA LEU A 74 -12.84 -5.75 -1.59
C LEU A 74 -14.16 -6.32 -2.13
N GLU A 75 -15.30 -5.99 -1.53
CA GLU A 75 -16.63 -6.34 -2.02
C GLU A 75 -16.86 -5.80 -3.44
N GLN A 76 -16.59 -4.50 -3.64
CA GLN A 76 -16.68 -3.87 -4.97
C GLN A 76 -15.79 -4.57 -6.00
N TRP A 77 -14.60 -5.02 -5.60
CA TRP A 77 -13.70 -5.72 -6.49
C TRP A 77 -14.18 -7.14 -6.83
N VAL A 78 -14.69 -7.87 -5.85
CA VAL A 78 -15.17 -9.25 -6.01
C VAL A 78 -16.48 -9.30 -6.79
N GLU A 79 -17.43 -8.43 -6.46
CA GLU A 79 -18.81 -8.51 -6.95
C GLU A 79 -19.03 -7.69 -8.22
N HIS A 80 -18.27 -6.61 -8.40
CA HIS A 80 -18.46 -5.68 -9.51
C HIS A 80 -17.22 -5.49 -10.38
N GLY A 81 -16.13 -6.19 -10.08
CA GLY A 81 -14.87 -6.05 -10.82
C GLY A 81 -14.19 -4.69 -10.65
N GLN A 82 -14.61 -3.89 -9.67
CA GLN A 82 -14.09 -2.55 -9.42
C GLN A 82 -12.92 -2.62 -8.45
N ALA A 83 -11.71 -2.74 -8.99
CA ALA A 83 -10.51 -2.88 -8.20
C ALA A 83 -10.08 -1.53 -7.58
N PRO A 84 -9.70 -1.46 -6.29
CA PRO A 84 -9.37 -0.20 -5.64
C PRO A 84 -8.02 0.35 -6.10
N GLU A 85 -7.99 1.47 -6.81
CA GLU A 85 -6.74 2.16 -7.19
C GLU A 85 -6.10 2.88 -5.99
N SER A 86 -6.94 3.31 -5.04
CA SER A 86 -6.54 3.82 -3.74
C SER A 86 -7.60 3.52 -2.68
N ILE A 87 -7.23 3.63 -1.40
CA ILE A 87 -8.14 3.51 -0.26
C ILE A 87 -8.06 4.81 0.56
N PRO A 88 -9.17 5.51 0.80
CA PRO A 88 -9.17 6.67 1.70
C PRO A 88 -8.81 6.25 3.13
N ALA A 89 -7.86 6.95 3.73
CA ALA A 89 -7.47 6.73 5.11
C ALA A 89 -7.42 8.04 5.90
N ILE A 90 -7.67 7.93 7.20
CA ILE A 90 -7.71 9.06 8.12
C ILE A 90 -6.81 8.80 9.34
N HIS A 91 -6.33 9.88 9.95
CA HIS A 91 -5.74 9.89 11.30
C HIS A 91 -6.63 10.77 12.18
N PHE A 92 -6.82 10.33 13.42
CA PHE A 92 -7.49 11.11 14.45
C PHE A 92 -6.46 11.79 15.33
N VAL A 93 -6.78 12.99 15.82
CA VAL A 93 -5.96 13.67 16.82
C VAL A 93 -5.70 12.71 17.98
N ASN A 94 -4.42 12.50 18.32
CA ASN A 94 -3.99 11.56 19.36
C ASN A 94 -4.50 10.11 19.20
N ASN A 95 -4.84 9.68 17.98
CA ASN A 95 -5.50 8.40 17.70
C ASN A 95 -6.84 8.21 18.44
N ASP A 96 -7.53 9.31 18.78
CA ASP A 96 -8.81 9.31 19.49
C ASP A 96 -9.94 9.85 18.59
N PRO A 97 -10.89 9.00 18.16
CA PRO A 97 -12.02 9.43 17.35
C PRO A 97 -12.84 10.58 17.95
N ALA A 98 -12.86 10.73 19.29
CA ALA A 98 -13.58 11.80 19.96
C ALA A 98 -12.92 13.18 19.78
N GLN A 99 -11.64 13.23 19.39
CA GLN A 99 -10.88 14.46 19.19
C GLN A 99 -10.87 14.95 17.73
N GLY A 100 -11.52 14.22 16.82
CA GLY A 100 -11.68 14.60 15.43
C GLY A 100 -10.50 14.21 14.53
N ILE A 101 -10.71 14.39 13.23
CA ILE A 101 -9.75 14.04 12.17
C ILE A 101 -8.78 15.20 11.99
N ASP A 102 -7.48 14.94 12.07
CA ASP A 102 -6.43 15.93 11.76
C ASP A 102 -5.77 15.71 10.40
N ARG A 103 -5.93 14.52 9.80
CA ARG A 103 -5.34 14.19 8.51
C ARG A 103 -6.14 13.17 7.72
N THR A 104 -6.20 13.38 6.42
CA THR A 104 -6.75 12.45 5.42
C THR A 104 -5.73 12.23 4.31
N MET A 105 -5.59 10.99 3.83
CA MET A 105 -4.64 10.64 2.76
C MET A 105 -5.20 9.51 1.89
N PRO A 106 -4.84 9.45 0.59
CA PRO A 106 -5.04 8.25 -0.21
C PRO A 106 -3.95 7.21 0.10
N LEU A 107 -4.33 5.98 0.44
CA LEU A 107 -3.43 4.83 0.41
C LEU A 107 -3.35 4.32 -1.03
N CYS A 108 -2.17 4.38 -1.63
CA CYS A 108 -1.96 4.00 -3.02
C CYS A 108 -1.64 2.51 -3.15
N LYS A 109 -2.08 1.89 -4.25
CA LYS A 109 -1.68 0.51 -4.56
C LYS A 109 -0.18 0.47 -4.85
N PHE A 110 0.55 -0.41 -4.19
CA PHE A 110 1.99 -0.58 -4.41
C PHE A 110 2.28 -0.98 -5.88
N PRO A 111 3.32 -0.42 -6.53
CA PRO A 111 4.39 0.44 -5.99
C PRO A 111 4.09 1.95 -6.00
N GLU A 112 2.86 2.37 -6.27
CA GLU A 112 2.49 3.79 -6.25
C GLU A 112 2.51 4.36 -4.84
N GLN A 113 2.73 5.66 -4.76
CA GLN A 113 2.83 6.41 -3.51
C GLN A 113 2.07 7.72 -3.60
N ALA A 114 1.60 8.20 -2.45
CA ALA A 114 0.93 9.49 -2.37
C ALA A 114 1.96 10.62 -2.53
N GLU A 115 1.80 11.41 -3.57
CA GLU A 115 2.62 12.58 -3.86
C GLU A 115 1.79 13.85 -3.73
N TYR A 116 2.30 14.82 -2.95
CA TYR A 116 1.63 16.09 -2.73
C TYR A 116 1.64 16.93 -4.01
N ARG A 117 0.49 17.51 -4.37
CA ARG A 117 0.31 18.29 -5.61
C ARG A 117 1.00 19.66 -5.58
N GLY A 118 1.67 20.01 -4.47
CA GLY A 118 2.39 21.27 -4.30
C GLY A 118 1.54 22.45 -3.87
N ARG A 119 0.23 22.27 -3.67
CA ARG A 119 -0.71 23.32 -3.25
C ARG A 119 -1.86 22.75 -2.40
N GLY A 120 -2.42 23.58 -1.53
CA GLY A 120 -3.50 23.21 -0.61
C GLY A 120 -2.99 22.85 0.79
N ASP A 121 -3.86 22.33 1.64
CA ASP A 121 -3.46 21.78 2.93
C ASP A 121 -2.86 20.37 2.73
N VAL A 122 -1.67 20.14 3.30
CA VAL A 122 -0.99 18.84 3.28
C VAL A 122 -1.74 17.76 4.07
N ASN A 123 -2.66 18.16 4.95
CA ASN A 123 -3.48 17.24 5.73
C ASN A 123 -4.76 16.79 5.00
N GLU A 124 -5.04 17.31 3.80
CA GLU A 124 -6.23 16.97 3.03
C GLU A 124 -5.91 16.06 1.84
N ALA A 125 -6.53 14.89 1.77
CA ALA A 125 -6.32 13.87 0.74
C ALA A 125 -6.50 14.40 -0.70
N ALA A 126 -7.38 15.39 -0.90
CA ALA A 126 -7.62 16.01 -2.20
C ALA A 126 -6.38 16.66 -2.82
N ASN A 127 -5.42 17.07 -1.97
CA ASN A 127 -4.18 17.72 -2.39
C ASN A 127 -3.06 16.71 -2.69
N TRP A 128 -3.37 15.41 -2.76
CA TRP A 128 -2.44 14.32 -3.07
C TRP A 128 -2.89 13.54 -4.31
N SER A 129 -1.96 12.81 -4.92
CA SER A 129 -2.22 11.86 -6.00
C SER A 129 -1.35 10.62 -5.84
N CYS A 130 -1.87 9.45 -6.19
CA CYS A 130 -1.05 8.26 -6.37
C CYS A 130 -0.24 8.39 -7.65
N THR A 131 1.08 8.27 -7.53
CA THR A 131 2.01 8.33 -8.66
C THR A 131 2.93 7.11 -8.61
N HIS A 132 3.44 6.67 -9.76
CA HIS A 132 4.47 5.62 -9.84
C HIS A 132 5.86 6.10 -9.36
N ASN A 133 5.92 7.12 -8.49
CA ASN A 133 7.16 7.61 -7.96
C ASN A 133 7.78 6.57 -7.03
N ARG A 134 8.77 5.83 -7.55
CA ARG A 134 9.47 4.76 -6.83
C ARG A 134 10.58 5.29 -5.91
N ARG A 135 10.71 6.60 -5.69
CA ARG A 135 11.81 7.14 -4.87
C ARG A 135 11.84 6.56 -3.45
N LEU A 136 10.70 6.34 -2.80
CA LEU A 136 10.68 5.69 -1.46
C LEU A 136 10.86 4.16 -1.52
N LEU A 137 10.93 3.57 -2.72
CA LEU A 137 11.34 2.18 -2.92
C LEU A 137 12.85 2.06 -3.16
N GLN A 138 13.60 3.17 -3.17
CA GLN A 138 15.05 3.09 -3.07
C GLN A 138 15.37 2.43 -1.74
N VAL A 139 15.78 1.18 -1.83
CA VAL A 139 16.00 0.29 -0.71
C VAL A 139 17.17 0.84 0.09
N GLY A 140 16.88 1.45 1.24
CA GLY A 140 17.90 1.81 2.22
C GLY A 140 18.49 0.56 2.90
N PRO A 141 19.51 0.70 3.75
CA PRO A 141 20.21 -0.42 4.38
C PRO A 141 19.28 -1.46 5.03
N ASN A 142 18.23 -1.01 5.73
CA ASN A 142 17.25 -1.89 6.37
C ASN A 142 16.45 -2.75 5.38
N GLY A 143 16.20 -2.22 4.18
CA GLY A 143 15.53 -2.98 3.14
C GLY A 143 16.47 -4.00 2.50
N VAL A 144 17.76 -3.67 2.34
CA VAL A 144 18.80 -4.60 1.87
C VAL A 144 18.97 -5.76 2.86
N ASP A 145 19.03 -5.45 4.15
CA ASP A 145 19.10 -6.47 5.21
C ASP A 145 17.83 -7.35 5.25
N ALA A 146 16.69 -6.79 4.84
CA ALA A 146 15.44 -7.54 4.66
C ALA A 146 15.38 -8.35 3.35
N GLY A 147 16.43 -8.29 2.52
CA GLY A 147 16.56 -9.02 1.26
C GLY A 147 15.96 -8.32 0.04
N LEU A 148 15.62 -7.03 0.13
CA LEU A 148 15.20 -6.21 -1.01
C LEU A 148 16.43 -5.72 -1.78
N GLY A 149 16.36 -5.66 -3.11
CA GLY A 149 17.48 -5.21 -3.97
C GLY A 149 18.51 -6.28 -4.33
N GLY A 150 18.24 -7.55 -4.03
CA GLY A 150 19.02 -8.70 -4.51
C GLY A 150 18.45 -9.25 -5.83
N SER A 151 19.21 -9.07 -6.92
CA SER A 151 19.04 -9.59 -8.29
C SER A 151 18.18 -8.79 -9.30
N GLY A 152 18.87 -7.97 -10.10
CA GLY A 152 18.82 -8.01 -11.56
C GLY A 152 17.58 -7.44 -12.27
N HIS A 153 17.57 -6.13 -12.49
CA HIS A 153 17.07 -5.56 -13.74
C HIS A 153 17.88 -4.29 -14.03
N ASP A 154 18.98 -4.48 -14.75
CA ASP A 154 19.47 -3.44 -15.63
C ASP A 154 18.40 -3.26 -16.72
N ASP A 155 17.94 -2.03 -16.86
CA ASP A 155 17.08 -1.61 -17.96
C ASP A 155 17.84 -1.76 -19.29
N ASP A 156 17.32 -2.60 -20.19
CA ASP A 156 17.47 -2.51 -21.65
C ASP A 156 16.10 -2.79 -22.33
#